data_AF-A0AAV7GA60-F1
#
_entry.id   AF-A0AAV7GA60-F1
#
_cell.length_a   1.000
_cell.length_b   1.000
_cell.length_c   1.000
_cell.angle_alpha   90.00
_cell.angle_beta   90.00
_cell.angle_gamma   90.00
#
_symmetry.space_group_name_H-M   'P 1'
#
loop_
_entity.id
_entity.type
_entity.pdbx_description
1 polymer ?
#
loop_
_entity_poly.entity_id
_entity_poly.type
_entity_poly.pdbx_seq_one_letter_code
_entity_poly.pdbx_strand_id
1 'polypeptide(L)'
;MGAKFAIWMDNVMPSLNLEKIKMTSCLEWETLPRFEQLPFLKSLKLDEMSRVKWLESKSSGNDKCHAFPLLGRLYTRGLKRKKIKNWFEEGVAAEDGCLFPCLIELVLRGCSVLKELPSLPSKIKTLEIQKLGG
;
A
#
# COMPACT_ATOMS: atom_id res chain seq x y z
N MET A 1 -13.36 22.29 -0.36
CA MET A 1 -14.40 21.37 -0.85
C MET A 1 -13.74 20.02 -1.07
N GLY A 2 -14.13 19.00 -0.29
CA GLY A 2 -13.58 17.65 -0.45
C GLY A 2 -14.12 17.01 -1.72
N ALA A 3 -13.23 16.53 -2.58
CA ALA A 3 -13.61 15.74 -3.74
C ALA A 3 -14.31 14.47 -3.24
N LYS A 4 -15.57 14.26 -3.64
CA LYS A 4 -16.28 13.00 -3.39
C LYS A 4 -15.52 11.87 -4.07
N PHE A 5 -15.37 10.74 -3.38
CA PHE A 5 -14.88 9.52 -4.00
C PHE A 5 -15.81 9.11 -5.14
N ALA A 6 -15.25 8.56 -6.21
CA ALA A 6 -16.05 7.85 -7.20
C ALA A 6 -16.79 6.69 -6.54
N ILE A 7 -17.98 6.37 -7.01
CA ILE A 7 -18.88 5.38 -6.38
C ILE A 7 -18.20 4.00 -6.20
N TRP A 8 -17.31 3.63 -7.13
CA TRP A 8 -16.53 2.39 -7.07
C TRP A 8 -15.50 2.34 -5.93
N MET A 9 -15.13 3.50 -5.37
CA MET A 9 -14.15 3.65 -4.30
C MET A 9 -14.77 3.63 -2.90
N ASP A 10 -16.02 4.05 -2.77
CA ASP A 10 -16.74 4.09 -1.49
C ASP A 10 -17.29 2.69 -1.13
N ASN A 11 -17.69 1.93 -2.16
CA ASN A 11 -18.01 0.51 -2.07
C ASN A 11 -17.01 -0.23 -2.96
N VAL A 12 -15.83 -0.55 -2.42
CA VAL A 12 -14.86 -1.42 -3.12
C VAL A 12 -15.58 -2.72 -3.47
N MET A 13 -16.07 -2.81 -4.71
CA MET A 13 -16.80 -3.98 -5.17
C MET A 13 -15.77 -5.06 -5.50
N PRO A 14 -15.81 -6.22 -4.81
CA PRO A 14 -14.87 -7.32 -5.09
C PRO A 14 -14.96 -7.85 -6.53
N SER A 15 -16.03 -7.50 -7.25
CA SER A 15 -16.26 -7.81 -8.66
C SER A 15 -15.45 -6.95 -9.64
N LEU A 16 -14.71 -5.94 -9.17
CA LEU A 16 -13.84 -5.13 -10.01
C LEU A 16 -12.57 -5.91 -10.34
N ASN A 17 -12.40 -6.24 -11.62
CA ASN A 17 -11.19 -6.85 -12.17
C ASN A 17 -10.06 -5.83 -12.37
N LEU A 18 -9.88 -4.91 -11.41
CA LEU A 18 -8.87 -3.86 -11.46
C LEU A 18 -7.50 -4.44 -11.17
N GLU A 19 -6.68 -4.55 -12.22
CA GLU A 19 -5.31 -5.06 -12.07
C GLU A 19 -4.28 -3.99 -11.73
N LYS A 20 -4.53 -2.74 -12.10
CA LYS A 20 -3.56 -1.65 -11.97
C LYS A 20 -4.23 -0.39 -11.46
N ILE A 21 -3.70 0.17 -10.38
CA ILE A 21 -4.11 1.47 -9.85
C ILE A 21 -2.91 2.38 -9.81
N LYS A 22 -3.05 3.57 -10.41
CA LYS A 22 -2.05 4.62 -10.38
C LYS A 22 -2.68 5.90 -9.86
N MET A 23 -2.11 6.42 -8.79
CA MET A 23 -2.48 7.68 -8.16
C MET A 23 -1.27 8.59 -8.19
N THR A 24 -1.44 9.84 -8.60
CA THR A 24 -0.33 10.78 -8.75
C THR A 24 -0.81 12.17 -8.35
N SER A 25 -0.07 12.81 -7.44
CA SER A 25 -0.34 14.17 -6.96
C SER A 25 -1.72 14.36 -6.31
N CYS A 26 -2.28 13.31 -5.69
CA CYS A 26 -3.53 13.43 -4.93
C CYS A 26 -3.22 13.88 -3.49
N LEU A 27 -2.79 15.14 -3.34
CA LEU A 27 -2.28 15.69 -2.07
C LEU A 27 -3.34 15.80 -0.99
N GLU A 28 -4.60 16.09 -1.36
CA GLU A 28 -5.72 16.27 -0.44
C GLU A 28 -6.39 14.96 -0.02
N TRP A 29 -5.89 13.83 -0.50
CA TRP A 29 -6.46 12.52 -0.17
C TRP A 29 -5.97 12.04 1.18
N GLU A 30 -6.89 12.01 2.13
CA GLU A 30 -6.63 11.55 3.50
C GLU A 30 -7.00 10.09 3.71
N THR A 31 -8.10 9.63 3.11
CA THR A 31 -8.61 8.26 3.26
C THR A 31 -8.53 7.56 1.92
N LEU A 32 -7.94 6.37 1.89
CA LEU A 32 -7.98 5.55 0.70
C LEU A 32 -9.09 4.52 0.76
N PRO A 33 -9.64 4.16 -0.42
CA PRO A 33 -10.44 2.95 -0.55
C PRO A 33 -9.68 1.74 -0.03
N ARG A 34 -10.42 0.72 0.36
CA ARG A 34 -9.86 -0.57 0.76
C ARG A 34 -9.31 -1.35 -0.44
N PHE A 35 -8.27 -0.85 -1.08
CA PHE A 35 -7.65 -1.52 -2.22
C PHE A 35 -7.15 -2.92 -1.88
N GLU A 36 -6.90 -3.20 -0.59
CA GLU A 36 -6.58 -4.52 -0.07
C GLU A 36 -7.63 -5.57 -0.39
N GLN A 37 -8.88 -5.16 -0.60
CA GLN A 37 -10.00 -6.04 -0.93
C GLN A 37 -10.11 -6.33 -2.43
N LEU A 38 -9.28 -5.70 -3.28
CA LEU A 38 -9.29 -5.96 -4.71
C LEU A 38 -8.52 -7.27 -5.02
N PRO A 39 -9.22 -8.34 -5.42
CA PRO A 39 -8.60 -9.66 -5.55
C PRO A 39 -7.65 -9.76 -6.75
N PHE A 40 -7.84 -8.93 -7.77
CA PHE A 40 -7.07 -8.96 -9.02
C PHE A 40 -5.99 -7.90 -9.12
N LEU A 41 -5.78 -7.08 -8.08
CA LEU A 41 -4.82 -5.98 -8.13
C LEU A 41 -3.39 -6.50 -8.15
N LYS A 42 -2.69 -6.28 -9.27
CA LYS A 42 -1.31 -6.70 -9.52
C LYS A 42 -0.29 -5.57 -9.35
N SER A 43 -0.69 -4.34 -9.64
CA SER A 43 0.18 -3.18 -9.57
C SER A 43 -0.49 -1.99 -8.92
N LEU A 44 0.22 -1.40 -7.96
CA LEU A 44 -0.23 -0.23 -7.23
C LEU A 44 0.87 0.82 -7.22
N LYS A 45 0.55 2.00 -7.75
CA LYS A 45 1.45 3.15 -7.79
C LYS A 45 0.83 4.35 -7.08
N LEU A 46 1.57 4.88 -6.11
CA LEU A 46 1.20 6.04 -5.30
C LEU A 46 2.30 7.08 -5.37
N ASP A 47 2.04 8.15 -6.07
CA ASP A 47 3.04 9.18 -6.32
C ASP A 47 2.57 10.48 -5.66
N GLU A 48 3.38 11.07 -4.78
CA GLU A 48 3.07 12.35 -4.10
C GLU A 48 1.74 12.34 -3.34
N MET A 49 1.56 11.35 -2.43
CA MET A 49 0.35 11.16 -1.62
C MET A 49 0.58 11.61 -0.16
N SER A 50 0.83 12.91 0.06
CA SER A 50 1.37 13.43 1.34
C SER A 50 0.45 13.22 2.56
N ARG A 51 -0.87 13.38 2.39
CA ARG A 51 -1.86 13.32 3.49
C ARG A 51 -2.47 11.94 3.71
N VAL A 52 -2.13 10.95 2.87
CA VAL A 52 -2.88 9.70 2.78
C VAL A 52 -2.67 8.74 3.95
N LYS A 53 -3.71 8.42 4.72
CA LYS A 53 -3.68 7.45 5.81
C LYS A 53 -4.05 6.07 5.25
N TRP A 54 -3.07 5.39 4.68
CA TRP A 54 -3.23 4.03 4.19
C TRP A 54 -3.07 3.04 5.35
N LEU A 55 -4.04 2.13 5.50
CA LEU A 55 -4.04 1.01 6.45
C LEU A 55 -4.21 1.38 7.94
N GLU A 56 -4.80 2.52 8.30
CA GLU A 56 -5.26 2.73 9.69
C GLU A 56 -6.53 1.91 10.02
N SER A 57 -6.70 0.74 9.41
CA SER A 57 -7.79 -0.18 9.74
C SER A 57 -7.36 -1.01 10.95
N LYS A 58 -7.84 -0.59 12.12
CA LYS A 58 -7.92 -1.44 13.32
C LYS A 58 -8.35 -2.84 12.90
N SER A 59 -7.48 -3.82 13.09
CA SER A 59 -7.82 -5.25 13.00
C SER A 59 -8.90 -5.55 14.04
N SER A 60 -10.17 -5.44 13.64
CA SER A 60 -11.25 -6.01 14.43
C SER A 60 -11.35 -7.47 14.04
N GLY A 61 -10.87 -8.32 14.95
CA GLY A 61 -11.31 -9.70 15.15
C GLY A 61 -11.39 -10.60 13.93
N ASN A 62 -10.41 -11.51 13.84
CA ASN A 62 -10.69 -12.91 13.51
C ASN A 62 -11.41 -13.17 12.18
N ASP A 63 -10.73 -13.00 11.04
CA ASP A 63 -10.73 -13.98 9.95
C ASP A 63 -9.85 -13.53 8.77
N LYS A 64 -8.90 -14.40 8.40
CA LYS A 64 -8.16 -14.44 7.12
C LYS A 64 -7.58 -13.12 6.63
N CYS A 65 -6.43 -12.76 7.18
CA CYS A 65 -5.64 -11.64 6.70
C CYS A 65 -5.00 -12.01 5.34
N HIS A 66 -5.66 -11.66 4.24
CA HIS A 66 -5.07 -11.65 2.89
C HIS A 66 -5.42 -10.32 2.23
N ALA A 67 -4.80 -9.24 2.68
CA ALA A 67 -4.79 -8.02 1.88
C ALA A 67 -4.00 -8.29 0.60
N PHE A 68 -4.45 -7.76 -0.53
CA PHE A 68 -3.67 -7.77 -1.78
C PHE A 68 -3.14 -9.15 -2.23
N PRO A 69 -4.02 -10.14 -2.48
CA PRO A 69 -3.61 -11.51 -2.77
C PRO A 69 -2.70 -11.64 -4.02
N LEU A 70 -2.84 -10.75 -5.00
CA LEU A 70 -2.09 -10.79 -6.26
C LEU A 70 -1.14 -9.61 -6.49
N LEU A 71 -0.94 -8.74 -5.50
CA LEU A 71 -0.14 -7.53 -5.70
C LEU A 71 1.34 -7.89 -5.84
N GLY A 72 1.84 -7.77 -7.07
CA GLY A 72 3.23 -8.07 -7.42
C GLY A 72 4.13 -6.84 -7.41
N ARG A 73 3.57 -5.64 -7.61
CA ARG A 73 4.35 -4.40 -7.74
C ARG A 73 3.75 -3.28 -6.90
N LEU A 74 4.54 -2.75 -5.97
CA LEU A 74 4.18 -1.60 -5.15
C LEU A 74 5.19 -0.47 -5.39
N TYR A 75 4.70 0.66 -5.89
CA TYR A 75 5.48 1.89 -6.01
C TYR A 75 4.89 2.94 -5.08
N THR A 76 5.73 3.58 -4.28
CA THR A 76 5.36 4.75 -3.50
C THR A 76 6.38 5.87 -3.61
N ARG A 77 5.91 7.12 -3.65
CA ARG A 77 6.74 8.31 -3.56
C ARG A 77 6.20 9.30 -2.53
N GLY A 78 7.08 9.84 -1.70
CA GLY A 78 6.75 10.92 -0.76
C GLY A 78 5.96 10.45 0.48
N LEU A 79 5.87 9.13 0.70
CA LEU A 79 5.25 8.60 1.92
C LEU A 79 6.18 8.70 3.12
N LYS A 80 5.60 9.08 4.26
CA LYS A 80 6.31 9.19 5.54
C LYS A 80 6.75 7.80 6.03
N ARG A 81 7.96 7.73 6.60
CA ARG A 81 8.57 6.51 7.16
C ARG A 81 7.63 5.69 8.05
N LYS A 82 6.91 6.35 8.96
CA LYS A 82 6.01 5.67 9.92
C LYS A 82 4.93 4.84 9.22
N LYS A 83 4.42 5.34 8.08
CA LYS A 83 3.38 4.63 7.30
C LYS A 83 3.95 3.36 6.68
N ILE A 84 5.10 3.48 6.02
CA ILE A 84 5.79 2.33 5.40
C ILE A 84 6.11 1.26 6.45
N LYS A 85 6.66 1.68 7.60
CA LYS A 85 7.00 0.75 8.69
C LYS A 85 5.76 -0.01 9.19
N ASN A 86 4.67 0.69 9.49
CA ASN A 86 3.42 0.06 9.92
C ASN A 86 2.89 -0.94 8.88
N TRP A 87 2.95 -0.63 7.59
CA TRP A 87 2.43 -1.54 6.54
C TRP A 87 3.14 -2.89 6.53
N PHE A 88 4.45 -2.89 6.71
CA PHE A 88 5.24 -4.10 6.68
C PHE A 88 5.25 -4.80 8.04
N GLU A 89 5.27 -4.08 9.15
CA GLU A 89 5.18 -4.69 10.49
C GLU A 89 3.82 -5.35 10.73
N GLU A 90 2.70 -4.69 10.37
CA GLU A 90 1.37 -5.30 10.49
C GLU A 90 1.21 -6.46 9.49
N GLY A 91 1.91 -6.42 8.35
CA GLY A 91 1.85 -7.46 7.34
C GLY A 91 2.70 -8.69 7.61
N VAL A 92 3.81 -8.52 8.33
CA VAL A 92 4.75 -9.58 8.66
C VAL A 92 4.53 -10.11 10.08
N ALA A 93 3.96 -9.32 10.99
CA ALA A 93 3.61 -9.80 12.33
C ALA A 93 2.43 -10.79 12.33
N ALA A 94 1.61 -10.79 11.27
CA ALA A 94 0.72 -11.92 11.01
C ALA A 94 1.59 -13.09 10.52
N GLU A 95 1.53 -14.23 11.22
CA GLU A 95 2.40 -15.40 11.06
C GLU A 95 2.60 -15.91 9.60
N ASP A 96 1.75 -15.49 8.66
CA ASP A 96 1.81 -15.88 7.24
C ASP A 96 2.31 -14.80 6.24
N GLY A 97 2.79 -13.62 6.69
CA GLY A 97 3.16 -12.55 5.74
C GLY A 97 1.96 -12.00 4.96
N CYS A 98 0.82 -11.98 5.63
CA CYS A 98 -0.54 -11.87 5.14
C CYS A 98 -0.87 -10.69 4.21
N LEU A 99 -0.21 -9.54 4.34
CA LEU A 99 -0.62 -8.35 3.60
C LEU A 99 -0.11 -8.30 2.16
N PHE A 100 0.97 -9.03 1.84
CA PHE A 100 1.63 -8.95 0.53
C PHE A 100 2.19 -10.31 0.08
N PRO A 101 1.35 -11.35 -0.05
CA PRO A 101 1.79 -12.72 -0.31
C PRO A 101 2.45 -12.92 -1.68
N CYS A 102 2.28 -11.99 -2.61
CA CYS A 102 2.79 -12.06 -3.99
C CYS A 102 3.70 -10.90 -4.39
N LEU A 103 4.14 -10.06 -3.44
CA LEU A 103 4.93 -8.87 -3.75
C LEU A 103 6.34 -9.24 -4.18
N ILE A 104 6.70 -8.84 -5.40
CA ILE A 104 7.97 -9.15 -6.06
C ILE A 104 8.81 -7.89 -6.24
N GLU A 105 8.17 -6.74 -6.51
CA GLU A 105 8.81 -5.46 -6.79
C GLU A 105 8.31 -4.38 -5.82
N LEU A 106 9.23 -3.79 -5.08
CA LEU A 106 8.98 -2.69 -4.16
C LEU A 106 9.85 -1.49 -4.50
N VAL A 107 9.22 -0.36 -4.80
CA VAL A 107 9.90 0.90 -5.12
C VAL A 107 9.45 1.98 -4.15
N LEU A 108 10.38 2.51 -3.38
CA LEU A 108 10.18 3.53 -2.35
C LEU A 108 11.02 4.77 -2.69
N ARG A 109 10.39 5.86 -3.12
CA ARG A 109 11.09 7.11 -3.49
C ARG A 109 10.73 8.27 -2.57
N GLY A 110 11.69 9.14 -2.26
CA GLY A 110 11.44 10.30 -1.41
C GLY A 110 11.02 9.95 0.02
N CYS A 111 11.30 8.72 0.47
CA CYS A 111 11.07 8.33 1.85
C CYS A 111 12.15 8.99 2.70
N SER A 112 11.77 9.92 3.57
CA SER A 112 12.69 10.63 4.46
C SER A 112 13.33 9.63 5.43
N VAL A 113 14.51 9.16 5.07
CA VAL A 113 15.46 8.32 5.85
C VAL A 113 14.79 7.19 6.65
N LEU A 114 14.53 6.07 5.98
CA LEU A 114 14.41 4.78 6.66
C LEU A 114 15.78 4.47 7.30
N LYS A 115 15.93 4.75 8.60
CA LYS A 115 17.12 4.32 9.36
C LYS A 115 17.20 2.80 9.44
N GLU A 116 16.04 2.15 9.45
CA GLU A 116 15.88 0.69 9.44
C GLU A 116 14.72 0.37 8.50
N LEU A 117 14.92 -0.66 7.67
CA LEU A 117 13.86 -1.22 6.85
C LEU A 117 13.01 -2.15 7.71
N PRO A 118 11.67 -2.11 7.57
CA PRO A 118 10.83 -3.10 8.20
C PRO A 118 11.10 -4.49 7.60
N SER A 119 10.63 -5.54 8.26
CA SER A 119 10.67 -6.89 7.73
C SER A 119 9.94 -6.95 6.40
N LEU A 120 10.65 -7.40 5.36
CA LEU A 120 10.14 -7.47 4.01
C LEU A 120 9.56 -8.87 3.72
N PRO A 121 8.51 -8.98 2.88
CA PRO A 121 8.04 -10.26 2.37
C PRO A 121 9.17 -11.06 1.71
N SER A 122 9.23 -12.36 1.99
CA SER A 122 10.30 -13.26 1.52
C SER A 122 10.38 -13.43 0.00
N LYS A 123 9.32 -13.07 -0.75
CA LYS A 123 9.24 -13.20 -2.21
C LYS A 123 9.74 -11.98 -2.99
N ILE A 124 10.15 -10.91 -2.30
CA ILE A 124 10.65 -9.70 -2.97
C ILE A 124 11.94 -10.03 -3.73
N LYS A 125 11.95 -9.72 -5.03
CA LYS A 125 13.12 -9.86 -5.91
C LYS A 125 13.77 -8.52 -6.23
N THR A 126 12.99 -7.45 -6.22
CA THR A 126 13.46 -6.10 -6.57
C THR A 126 13.05 -5.14 -5.48
N LEU A 127 14.04 -4.50 -4.86
CA LEU A 127 13.87 -3.46 -3.87
C LEU A 127 14.64 -2.22 -4.33
N GLU A 128 13.92 -1.14 -4.60
CA GLU A 128 14.50 0.15 -4.95
C GLU A 128 14.13 1.18 -3.88
N ILE A 129 15.12 1.78 -3.24
CA ILE A 129 14.92 2.84 -2.25
C ILE A 129 15.72 4.05 -2.69
N GLN A 130 15.03 5.15 -3.02
CA GLN A 130 15.66 6.41 -3.40
C GLN A 130 15.32 7.50 -2.38
N LYS A 131 16.34 8.08 -1.76
CA LYS A 131 16.19 9.32 -0.98
C LYS A 131 16.07 10.49 -1.96
N LEU A 132 15.10 11.38 -1.76
CA LEU A 132 15.14 12.68 -2.43
C LEU A 132 16.24 13.49 -1.73
N GLY A 133 17.30 13.80 -2.47
CA GLY A 133 18.37 14.69 -2.01
C GLY A 133 17.81 16.08 -1.76
N GLY A 134 17.88 16.50 -0.51
CA GLY A 134 17.69 17.86 -0.02
C GLY A 134 18.71 18.08 1.07
#